data_AF-W1Y3K1-F1
#
_entry.id   AF-W1Y3K1-F1
#
_cell.length_a   1.000
_cell.length_b   1.000
_cell.length_c   1.000
_cell.angle_alpha   90.00
_cell.angle_beta   90.00
_cell.angle_gamma   90.00
#
_symmetry.space_group_name_H-M   'P 1'
#
loop_
_entity.id
_entity.type
_entity.pdbx_description
1 polymer ?
#
loop_
_entity_poly.entity_id
_entity_poly.type
_entity_poly.pdbx_seq_one_letter_code
_entity_poly.pdbx_strand_id
1 'polypeptide(L)' 'MKETSLKGKFVFMPIRVALTGQMHGPDLNNIVTLLGKEKCLHRLDNVSALTK' A
#
# COMPACT_ATOMS: atom_id res chain seq x y z
N MET A 1 0.77 9.50 -12.37
CA MET A 1 2.22 9.19 -12.28
C MET A 1 3.05 10.24 -13.06
N LYS A 2 2.81 11.54 -12.83
CA LYS A 2 3.58 12.64 -13.45
C LYS A 2 4.03 13.72 -12.45
N GLU A 3 3.54 13.68 -11.20
CA GLU A 3 3.92 14.65 -10.16
C GLU A 3 5.11 14.18 -9.33
N THR A 4 5.22 12.88 -9.08
CA THR A 4 6.40 12.26 -8.49
C THR A 4 7.09 11.47 -9.59
N SER A 5 8.31 11.83 -9.97
CA SER A 5 9.12 11.11 -10.97
C SER A 5 9.58 9.71 -10.49
N LEU A 6 8.76 9.06 -9.68
CA LEU A 6 9.02 7.77 -9.05
C LEU A 6 8.55 6.65 -9.98
N LYS A 7 9.45 5.69 -10.23
CA LYS A 7 9.08 4.46 -10.95
C LYS A 7 7.97 3.75 -10.17
N GLY A 8 7.01 3.12 -10.86
CA GLY A 8 5.86 2.47 -10.23
C GLY A 8 6.21 1.50 -9.09
N LYS A 9 7.38 0.84 -9.15
CA LYS A 9 7.92 -0.02 -8.08
C LYS A 9 8.10 0.73 -6.73
N PHE A 10 8.52 1.99 -6.76
CA PHE A 10 8.72 2.82 -5.57
C PHE A 10 7.42 3.29 -4.94
N VAL A 11 6.29 3.19 -5.66
CA VAL A 11 4.96 3.48 -5.13
C VAL A 11 4.30 2.18 -4.65
N PHE A 12 4.43 1.10 -5.42
CA PHE A 12 3.80 -0.19 -5.10
C PHE A 12 4.37 -0.84 -3.84
N MET A 13 5.69 -0.79 -3.65
CA MET A 13 6.31 -1.46 -2.51
C MET A 13 5.89 -0.85 -1.15
N PRO A 14 5.93 0.48 -0.92
CA PRO A 14 5.48 1.04 0.34
C PRO A 14 3.98 0.83 0.58
N ILE A 15 3.13 0.88 -0.46
CA ILE A 15 1.70 0.56 -0.32
C ILE A 15 1.50 -0.89 0.11
N ARG A 16 2.24 -1.84 -0.47
CA ARG A 16 2.21 -3.25 -0.04
C ARG A 16 2.56 -3.39 1.44
N VAL A 17 3.63 -2.73 1.88
CA VAL A 17 4.07 -2.78 3.28
C VAL A 17 3.03 -2.12 4.19
N ALA A 18 2.44 -1.00 3.80
CA ALA A 18 1.36 -0.36 4.56
C ALA A 18 0.12 -1.26 4.70
N LEU A 19 -0.20 -2.03 3.66
CA LEU A 19 -1.38 -2.91 3.65
C LEU A 19 -1.15 -4.26 4.32
N THR A 20 0.07 -4.82 4.25
CA THR A 20 0.36 -6.20 4.70
C THR A 20 1.43 -6.34 5.77
N GLY A 21 2.25 -5.32 5.98
CA GLY A 21 3.46 -5.39 6.81
C GLY A 21 4.56 -6.29 6.23
N GLN A 22 4.46 -6.71 4.96
CA GLN A 22 5.41 -7.61 4.31
C GLN A 22 5.96 -6.99 3.02
N MET A 23 7.27 -7.12 2.80
CA MET A 23 7.93 -6.63 1.57
C MET A 23 7.75 -7.58 0.38
N HIS A 24 7.40 -8.85 0.65
CA HIS A 24 7.23 -9.90 -0.34
C HIS A 24 5.90 -10.63 -0.10
N GLY A 25 5.40 -11.34 -1.12
CA GLY A 25 4.19 -12.15 -1.01
C GLY A 25 3.31 -12.11 -2.26
N PRO A 26 2.07 -12.60 -2.17
CA PRO A 26 1.13 -12.70 -3.29
C PRO A 26 0.80 -11.32 -3.87
N ASP A 27 0.23 -11.28 -5.07
CA ASP A 27 -0.06 -10.04 -5.81
C ASP A 27 -0.86 -9.02 -4.96
N LEU A 28 -0.50 -7.75 -5.06
CA LEU A 28 -1.16 -6.69 -4.28
C LEU A 28 -2.65 -6.59 -4.61
N ASN A 29 -3.03 -6.84 -5.87
CA ASN A 29 -4.44 -6.82 -6.27
C ASN A 29 -5.23 -7.90 -5.53
N ASN A 30 -4.66 -9.10 -5.38
CA ASN A 30 -5.31 -10.20 -4.65
C ASN A 30 -5.46 -9.86 -3.16
N ILE A 31 -4.42 -9.25 -2.58
CA ILE A 31 -4.44 -8.79 -1.19
C ILE A 31 -5.53 -7.73 -0.98
N VAL A 32 -5.61 -6.73 -1.85
CA VAL A 32 -6.59 -5.65 -1.77
C VAL A 32 -8.02 -6.19 -1.93
N THR A 33 -8.23 -7.10 -2.89
CA THR A 33 -9.51 -7.77 -3.09
C THR A 33 -9.92 -8.59 -1.85
N LEU A 34 -8.97 -9.29 -1.21
CA LEU A 34 -9.23 -10.09 -0.01
C LEU A 34 -9.50 -9.25 1.23
N LEU A 35 -8.76 -8.15 1.43
CA LEU A 35 -8.92 -7.26 2.57
C LEU A 35 -10.20 -6.42 2.47
N GLY A 36 -10.60 -6.08 1.25
CA GLY A 36 -11.71 -5.18 0.99
C GLY A 36 -11.31 -3.71 1.13
N LYS A 37 -12.09 -2.83 0.47
CA LYS A 37 -11.80 -1.40 0.34
C LYS A 37 -11.68 -0.70 1.69
N GLU A 38 -12.61 -0.92 2.62
CA GLU A 38 -12.63 -0.22 3.91
C GLU A 38 -11.40 -0.52 4.77
N LYS A 39 -11.01 -1.80 4.90
CA LYS A 39 -9.81 -2.17 5.65
C LYS A 39 -8.55 -1.59 5.03
N CYS A 40 -8.47 -1.56 3.69
CA CYS A 40 -7.33 -0.96 3.00
C CYS A 40 -7.20 0.52 3.31
N LEU A 41 -8.31 1.28 3.23
CA LEU A 41 -8.34 2.70 3.55
C LEU A 41 -7.96 2.95 5.02
N HIS A 42 -8.55 2.20 5.95
CA HIS A 42 -8.24 2.34 7.38
C HIS A 42 -6.76 2.07 7.70
N ARG A 43 -6.15 1.06 7.04
CA ARG A 43 -4.71 0.78 7.20
C ARG A 43 -3.84 1.89 6.61
N LEU A 44 -4.21 2.44 5.45
CA LEU A 44 -3.47 3.53 4.83
C LEU A 44 -3.53 4.81 5.67
N ASP A 45 -4.70 5.16 6.20
CA ASP A 45 -4.88 6.31 7.09
C ASP A 45 -4.01 6.17 8.35
N ASN A 46 -4.02 4.99 8.97
CA ASN A 46 -3.20 4.73 10.16
C ASN A 46 -1.70 4.84 9.89
N VAL A 47 -1.22 4.41 8.71
CA VAL A 47 0.21 4.54 8.35
C VAL A 47 0.58 5.99 8.08
N SER A 48 -0.31 6.77 7.43
CA SER A 48 -0.05 8.19 7.17
C SER A 48 0.11 9.01 8.45
N ALA A 49 -0.58 8.63 9.53
CA ALA A 49 -0.49 9.27 10.84
C ALA A 49 0.84 8.98 11.56
N LEU A 50 1.52 7.87 11.25
CA LEU A 50 2.82 7.52 11.84
C LEU A 50 4.01 8.25 11.20
N THR A 51 3.85 8.78 9.99
CA THR A 51 4.91 9.45 9.21
C THR A 51 4.94 10.98 9.37
N LYS A 52 4.24 11.54 10.38
CA LYS A 52 4.34 12.96 10.73
C LYS A 52 5.59 13.28 11.54
#